data_AF-A0AA36BWP2-F1
#
_entry.id   AF-A0AA36BWP2-F1
#
_cell.length_a   1.000
_cell.length_b   1.000
_cell.length_c   1.000
_cell.angle_alpha   90.00
_cell.angle_beta   90.00
_cell.angle_gamma   90.00
#
_symmetry.space_group_name_H-M   'P 1'
#
loop_
_entity.id
_entity.type
_entity.pdbx_description
1 polymer ?
#
loop_
_entity_poly.entity_id
_entity_poly.type
_entity_poly.pdbx_seq_one_letter_code
_entity_poly.pdbx_strand_id
1 'polypeptide(L)'
;MSIKYLLFVVICLGIARHAYAVDLTLKPGETSNAAIDATIKKIRDNCILAQDYFFLKRLSVAQMNSIAATTGGIWRVTSAQLTTVRNACNGILKTKCNEVKTEFNVDVSTLTISDLQKPLYSGLAMSLFILNSVSPVPLQKAKQAQSWKTHINSNGDTTEFVTWSNELEQLNDCAGAQMDLLFLIDSSGSVGKDNFIKTLEFLNNIVSNLDIGEEETRVAVIRFSHFAIVSFNLGKYSTKTAVTSAINAIYYDGGLTHTDLALDLARTDIFATTTRKSIAAKVLVLVTDGQSRSEAKTVAAAKKLKDMGVTIFTIGVVNPRKSELMASASEPNCTHFIDLKSYDDIDFIVKEIKTETCKAVLNAENGVDHSNNPIPKADTTKEQVVDVTKTIQSNSGTMITVSVQCGEVTVYGAYNNNQPSLASYDYMITATDTNPGKLYIVKPTYPSTFHLTIISRRRIDPRISTCHNPQYNVSFEATDASIKVKYAQNNKEVLCSSDDLKDILEKSKSIQPVNFRISFVLGYELAEIKKCR
;
A
#
# COMPACT_ATOMS: atom_id res chain seq x y z
N MET A 1 1.66 -48.01 -0.77
CA MET A 1 1.97 -46.57 -0.93
C MET A 1 3.46 -46.48 -1.23
N SER A 2 3.84 -46.14 -2.47
CA SER A 2 5.23 -46.33 -2.94
C SER A 2 6.20 -45.35 -2.28
N ILE A 3 7.39 -45.84 -1.89
CA ILE A 3 8.55 -45.07 -1.43
C ILE A 3 8.87 -43.85 -2.33
N LYS A 4 8.46 -43.89 -3.61
CA LYS A 4 8.53 -42.76 -4.56
C LYS A 4 7.74 -41.52 -4.13
N TYR A 5 6.59 -41.68 -3.47
CA TYR A 5 5.79 -40.56 -2.98
C TYR A 5 6.36 -39.95 -1.71
N LEU A 6 6.96 -40.77 -0.83
CA LEU A 6 7.54 -40.29 0.42
C LEU A 6 8.83 -39.48 0.18
N LEU A 7 9.66 -39.86 -0.79
CA LEU A 7 10.86 -39.10 -1.15
C LEU A 7 10.54 -37.77 -1.84
N PHE A 8 9.52 -37.72 -2.71
CA PHE A 8 9.12 -36.47 -3.38
C PHE A 8 8.59 -35.43 -2.38
N VAL A 9 7.84 -35.88 -1.38
CA VAL A 9 7.32 -35.03 -0.29
C VAL A 9 8.45 -34.55 0.63
N VAL A 10 9.43 -35.39 0.96
CA VAL A 10 10.57 -35.01 1.81
C VAL A 10 11.56 -34.07 1.10
N ILE A 11 11.74 -34.20 -0.22
CA ILE A 11 12.57 -33.30 -1.04
C ILE A 11 11.93 -31.90 -1.17
N CYS A 12 10.60 -31.82 -1.29
CA CYS A 12 9.89 -30.54 -1.20
C CYS A 12 9.95 -29.91 0.22
N LEU A 13 9.94 -30.74 1.28
CA LEU A 13 9.99 -30.26 2.66
C LEU A 13 11.40 -29.83 3.12
N GLY A 14 12.47 -30.36 2.50
CA GLY A 14 13.86 -30.06 2.88
C GLY A 14 14.51 -28.89 2.15
N ILE A 15 13.95 -28.45 1.02
CA ILE A 15 14.57 -27.45 0.11
C ILE A 15 13.88 -26.08 0.16
N ALA A 16 12.67 -25.98 0.72
CA ALA A 16 11.95 -24.71 0.86
C ALA A 16 11.97 -24.22 2.30
N ARG A 17 13.02 -23.51 2.72
CA ARG A 17 12.94 -22.63 3.90
C ARG A 17 12.79 -21.15 3.56
N HIS A 18 12.87 -20.76 2.29
CA HIS A 18 12.80 -19.36 1.87
C HIS A 18 11.94 -19.26 0.62
N ALA A 19 10.84 -18.48 0.69
CA ALA A 19 9.79 -18.24 -0.31
C ALA A 19 8.49 -19.08 -0.18
N TYR A 20 7.87 -19.13 1.01
CA TYR A 20 6.43 -19.35 1.08
C TYR A 20 5.70 -18.00 1.10
N ALA A 21 4.59 -17.90 0.39
CA ALA A 21 3.65 -16.82 0.58
C ALA A 21 3.26 -16.75 2.06
N VAL A 22 3.28 -15.54 2.63
CA VAL A 22 2.90 -15.31 4.02
C VAL A 22 1.64 -14.47 4.05
N ASP A 23 0.66 -14.92 4.81
CA ASP A 23 -0.50 -14.12 5.19
C ASP A 23 -0.70 -14.22 6.71
N LEU A 24 -0.07 -13.30 7.44
CA LEU A 24 -0.19 -13.17 8.88
C LEU A 24 -1.63 -12.82 9.30
N THR A 25 -2.45 -12.28 8.39
CA THR A 25 -3.86 -11.98 8.68
C THR A 25 -4.70 -13.24 8.91
N LEU A 26 -4.20 -14.39 8.45
CA LEU A 26 -4.84 -15.71 8.61
C LEU A 26 -4.15 -16.62 9.63
N LYS A 27 -3.06 -16.14 10.27
CA LYS A 27 -2.32 -16.89 11.28
C LYS A 27 -3.00 -16.77 12.65
N PRO A 28 -3.51 -17.88 13.24
CA PRO A 28 -4.14 -17.83 14.55
C PRO A 28 -3.17 -17.33 15.64
N GLY A 29 -3.65 -16.44 16.51
CA GLY A 29 -2.89 -15.91 17.65
C GLY A 29 -1.87 -14.83 17.31
N GLU A 30 -1.80 -14.40 16.04
CA GLU A 30 -0.96 -13.31 15.61
C GLU A 30 -1.49 -11.95 16.09
N THR A 31 -0.62 -11.11 16.66
CA THR A 31 -1.00 -9.82 17.26
C THR A 31 0.01 -8.71 16.96
N SER A 32 0.94 -8.92 16.02
CA SER A 32 1.91 -7.88 15.64
C SER A 32 1.23 -6.70 14.95
N ASN A 33 1.83 -5.51 15.07
CA ASN A 33 1.39 -4.31 14.36
C ASN A 33 1.33 -4.53 12.84
N ALA A 34 2.24 -5.34 12.29
CA ALA A 34 2.22 -5.70 10.87
C ALA A 34 0.95 -6.47 10.48
N ALA A 35 0.47 -7.39 11.32
CA ALA A 35 -0.78 -8.11 11.09
C ALA A 35 -2.01 -7.21 11.25
N ILE A 36 -1.97 -6.25 12.19
CA ILE A 36 -3.00 -5.21 12.35
C ILE A 36 -3.10 -4.40 11.05
N ASP A 37 -2.00 -3.79 10.62
CA ASP A 37 -1.97 -2.93 9.44
C ASP A 37 -2.38 -3.70 8.16
N ALA A 38 -1.85 -4.92 7.97
CA ALA A 38 -2.23 -5.76 6.83
C ALA A 38 -3.71 -6.15 6.85
N THR A 39 -4.28 -6.47 8.02
CA THR A 39 -5.70 -6.80 8.15
C THR A 39 -6.59 -5.62 7.80
N ILE A 40 -6.33 -4.46 8.42
CA ILE A 40 -7.13 -3.27 8.22
C ILE A 40 -7.07 -2.83 6.75
N LYS A 41 -5.88 -2.89 6.15
CA LYS A 41 -5.66 -2.57 4.75
C LYS A 41 -6.43 -3.51 3.81
N LYS A 42 -6.34 -4.83 4.03
CA LYS A 42 -7.08 -5.84 3.27
C LYS A 42 -8.60 -5.60 3.33
N ILE A 43 -9.13 -5.21 4.49
CA ILE A 43 -10.55 -4.86 4.65
C ILE A 43 -10.91 -3.57 3.88
N ARG A 44 -10.07 -2.54 3.96
CA ARG A 44 -10.34 -1.22 3.37
C ARG A 44 -10.19 -1.17 1.87
N ASP A 45 -9.17 -1.82 1.31
CA ASP A 45 -8.86 -1.74 -0.13
C ASP A 45 -10.01 -2.25 -1.02
N ASN A 46 -10.91 -3.06 -0.46
CA ASN A 46 -12.08 -3.60 -1.15
C ASN A 46 -13.35 -2.74 -1.01
N CYS A 47 -13.31 -1.66 -0.23
CA CYS A 47 -14.43 -0.75 0.01
C CYS A 47 -15.74 -1.37 0.56
N ILE A 48 -15.72 -2.61 1.05
CA ILE A 48 -16.90 -3.27 1.60
C ILE A 48 -17.24 -2.72 2.99
N LEU A 49 -16.23 -2.58 3.86
CA LEU A 49 -16.32 -2.12 5.24
C LEU A 49 -15.34 -0.95 5.48
N ALA A 50 -15.44 0.11 4.69
CA ALA A 50 -14.45 1.19 4.73
C ALA A 50 -14.78 2.33 5.73
N GLN A 51 -15.99 2.32 6.30
CA GLN A 51 -16.52 3.47 7.09
C GLN A 51 -15.93 3.58 8.50
N ASP A 52 -15.24 2.53 8.95
CA ASP A 52 -14.70 2.39 10.30
C ASP A 52 -13.18 2.39 10.36
N TYR A 53 -12.45 2.62 9.26
CA TYR A 53 -11.01 2.33 9.18
C TYR A 53 -10.15 2.85 10.35
N PHE A 54 -10.17 4.18 10.60
CA PHE A 54 -9.32 4.76 11.65
C PHE A 54 -9.81 4.37 13.03
N PHE A 55 -11.13 4.19 13.17
CA PHE A 55 -11.71 3.68 14.40
C PHE A 55 -11.32 2.23 14.65
N LEU A 56 -11.33 1.36 13.64
CA LEU A 56 -10.90 -0.04 13.71
C LEU A 56 -9.41 -0.13 14.07
N LYS A 57 -8.57 0.75 13.50
CA LYS A 57 -7.15 0.84 13.86
C LYS A 57 -6.96 1.27 15.32
N ARG A 58 -7.61 2.34 15.76
CA ARG A 58 -7.56 2.81 17.16
C ARG A 58 -8.11 1.76 18.14
N LEU A 59 -9.18 1.06 17.74
CA LEU A 59 -9.77 -0.05 18.50
C LEU A 59 -8.82 -1.22 18.67
N SER A 60 -7.98 -1.54 17.69
CA SER A 60 -7.02 -2.65 17.83
C SER A 60 -6.11 -2.44 19.04
N VAL A 61 -5.56 -1.24 19.20
CA VAL A 61 -4.70 -0.88 20.34
C VAL A 61 -5.52 -0.76 21.63
N ALA A 62 -6.67 -0.06 21.58
CA ALA A 62 -7.49 0.13 22.76
C ALA A 62 -7.97 -1.20 23.37
N GLN A 63 -8.42 -2.13 22.53
CA GLN A 63 -8.87 -3.45 22.97
C GLN A 63 -7.71 -4.31 23.52
N MET A 64 -6.55 -4.25 22.88
CA MET A 64 -5.37 -4.99 23.34
C MET A 64 -4.84 -4.48 24.69
N ASN A 65 -4.93 -3.17 24.95
CA ASN A 65 -4.44 -2.56 26.18
C ASN A 65 -5.48 -2.54 27.32
N SER A 66 -6.78 -2.43 27.02
CA SER A 66 -7.81 -2.27 28.07
C SER A 66 -8.44 -3.56 28.57
N ILE A 67 -8.31 -4.68 27.85
CA ILE A 67 -8.98 -5.94 28.19
C ILE A 67 -7.96 -7.06 28.40
N ALA A 68 -7.97 -7.65 29.60
CA ALA A 68 -7.13 -8.80 29.96
C ALA A 68 -7.55 -10.13 29.29
N ALA A 69 -8.40 -10.12 28.26
CA ALA A 69 -8.96 -11.33 27.66
C ALA A 69 -8.01 -11.97 26.63
N THR A 70 -7.96 -13.30 26.63
CA THR A 70 -7.11 -14.12 25.75
C THR A 70 -7.82 -14.61 24.47
N THR A 71 -9.07 -14.22 24.23
CA THR A 71 -9.91 -14.74 23.13
C THR A 71 -10.50 -13.62 22.25
N GLY A 72 -10.97 -13.95 21.04
CA GLY A 72 -11.55 -12.98 20.10
C GLY A 72 -10.55 -12.21 19.24
N GLY A 73 -9.29 -12.65 19.21
CA GLY A 73 -8.23 -12.07 18.36
C GLY A 73 -7.76 -10.69 18.81
N ILE A 74 -7.33 -9.88 17.84
CA ILE A 74 -6.81 -8.51 18.04
C ILE A 74 -7.92 -7.59 18.56
N TRP A 75 -9.11 -7.65 17.96
CA TRP A 75 -10.25 -6.78 18.33
C TRP A 75 -11.08 -7.29 19.51
N ARG A 76 -10.67 -8.40 20.15
CA ARG A 76 -11.30 -8.95 21.37
C ARG A 76 -12.82 -9.14 21.23
N VAL A 77 -13.27 -9.58 20.06
CA VAL A 77 -14.71 -9.79 19.79
C VAL A 77 -15.27 -10.85 20.74
N THR A 78 -16.25 -10.47 21.55
CA THR A 78 -16.88 -11.35 22.54
C THR A 78 -17.93 -12.28 21.91
N SER A 79 -18.31 -13.35 22.61
CA SER A 79 -19.41 -14.25 22.19
C SER A 79 -20.73 -13.52 21.99
N ALA A 80 -21.01 -12.50 22.79
CA ALA A 80 -22.21 -11.68 22.65
C ALA A 80 -22.15 -10.85 21.36
N GLN A 81 -21.05 -10.13 21.11
CA GLN A 81 -20.85 -9.34 19.90
C GLN A 81 -20.89 -10.20 18.64
N LEU A 82 -20.22 -11.36 18.64
CA LEU A 82 -20.27 -12.30 17.52
C LEU A 82 -21.70 -12.79 17.25
N THR A 83 -22.48 -13.05 18.30
CA THR A 83 -23.90 -13.44 18.15
C THR A 83 -24.74 -12.31 17.54
N THR A 84 -24.52 -11.06 17.98
CA THR A 84 -25.15 -9.88 17.36
C THR A 84 -24.84 -9.79 15.87
N VAL A 85 -23.57 -9.96 15.48
CA VAL A 85 -23.14 -9.92 14.07
C VAL A 85 -23.76 -11.05 13.26
N ARG A 86 -23.75 -12.28 13.78
CA ARG A 86 -24.37 -13.43 13.09
C ARG A 86 -25.87 -13.21 12.85
N ASN A 87 -26.59 -12.69 13.83
CA ASN A 87 -28.00 -12.34 13.69
C ASN A 87 -28.20 -11.23 12.65
N ALA A 88 -27.35 -10.20 12.65
CA ALA A 88 -27.38 -9.12 11.68
C ALA A 88 -27.10 -9.61 10.25
N CYS A 89 -26.17 -10.55 10.06
CA CYS A 89 -25.91 -11.18 8.76
C CYS A 89 -27.10 -11.99 8.22
N ASN A 90 -27.98 -12.49 9.09
CA ASN A 90 -29.23 -13.13 8.68
C ASN A 90 -30.39 -12.12 8.50
N GLY A 91 -30.18 -10.86 8.87
CA GLY A 91 -31.16 -9.78 8.82
C GLY A 91 -30.65 -8.57 8.06
N ILE A 92 -30.52 -7.44 8.77
CA ILE A 92 -30.27 -6.13 8.16
C ILE A 92 -28.93 -6.01 7.41
N LEU A 93 -27.91 -6.80 7.79
CA LEU A 93 -26.59 -6.79 7.15
C LEU A 93 -26.40 -7.93 6.15
N LYS A 94 -27.45 -8.66 5.75
CA LYS A 94 -27.33 -9.80 4.82
C LYS A 94 -26.53 -9.50 3.56
N THR A 95 -26.84 -8.40 2.88
CA THR A 95 -26.12 -7.99 1.67
C THR A 95 -24.64 -7.76 1.96
N LYS A 96 -24.33 -7.04 3.05
CA LYS A 96 -22.96 -6.73 3.44
C LYS A 96 -22.16 -7.97 3.82
N CYS A 97 -22.76 -8.92 4.53
CA CYS A 97 -22.10 -10.19 4.86
C CYS A 97 -21.87 -11.07 3.62
N ASN A 98 -22.75 -11.02 2.62
CA ASN A 98 -22.54 -11.69 1.34
C ASN A 98 -21.40 -11.07 0.53
N GLU A 99 -21.28 -9.73 0.53
CA GLU A 99 -20.13 -9.03 -0.05
C GLU A 99 -18.83 -9.47 0.63
N VAL A 100 -18.79 -9.48 1.97
CA VAL A 100 -17.64 -9.97 2.75
C VAL A 100 -17.29 -11.43 2.39
N LYS A 101 -18.31 -12.29 2.28
CA LYS A 101 -18.11 -13.69 1.89
C LYS A 101 -17.53 -13.83 0.48
N THR A 102 -18.00 -13.02 -0.46
CA THR A 102 -17.55 -13.05 -1.84
C THR A 102 -16.11 -12.59 -1.96
N GLU A 103 -15.75 -11.51 -1.26
CA GLU A 103 -14.45 -10.88 -1.37
C GLU A 103 -13.37 -11.59 -0.55
N PHE A 104 -13.67 -11.91 0.70
CA PHE A 104 -12.68 -12.46 1.63
C PHE A 104 -12.73 -13.99 1.74
N ASN A 105 -13.74 -14.63 1.13
CA ASN A 105 -14.04 -16.04 1.34
C ASN A 105 -14.25 -16.39 2.83
N VAL A 106 -14.90 -15.47 3.57
CA VAL A 106 -15.21 -15.62 5.00
C VAL A 106 -16.70 -15.46 5.23
N ASP A 107 -17.37 -16.54 5.63
CA ASP A 107 -18.78 -16.50 6.03
C ASP A 107 -18.90 -16.16 7.52
N VAL A 108 -19.00 -14.86 7.83
CA VAL A 108 -19.07 -14.34 9.20
C VAL A 108 -20.26 -14.91 9.99
N SER A 109 -21.33 -15.33 9.31
CA SER A 109 -22.51 -15.92 9.95
C SER A 109 -22.23 -17.27 10.62
N THR A 110 -21.14 -17.94 10.23
CA THR A 110 -20.78 -19.29 10.68
C THR A 110 -19.56 -19.33 11.61
N LEU A 111 -18.90 -18.19 11.82
CA LEU A 111 -17.67 -18.14 12.62
C LEU A 111 -17.91 -18.51 14.10
N THR A 112 -16.90 -19.15 14.67
CA THR A 112 -16.79 -19.44 16.10
C THR A 112 -15.76 -18.51 16.75
N ILE A 113 -15.74 -18.44 18.09
CA ILE A 113 -14.73 -17.67 18.84
C ILE A 113 -13.30 -18.14 18.56
N SER A 114 -13.11 -19.43 18.25
CA SER A 114 -11.79 -19.97 17.88
C SER A 114 -11.32 -19.40 16.54
N ASP A 115 -12.23 -19.21 15.59
CA ASP A 115 -11.88 -18.67 14.26
C ASP A 115 -11.41 -17.21 14.35
N LEU A 116 -11.93 -16.47 15.33
CA LEU A 116 -11.54 -15.08 15.57
C LEU A 116 -10.10 -14.92 16.08
N GLN A 117 -9.38 -16.00 16.39
CA GLN A 117 -7.94 -15.91 16.63
C GLN A 117 -7.16 -15.45 15.40
N LYS A 118 -7.74 -15.53 14.20
CA LYS A 118 -7.17 -14.97 12.98
C LYS A 118 -7.45 -13.47 12.92
N PRO A 119 -6.43 -12.61 12.70
CA PRO A 119 -6.61 -11.17 12.58
C PRO A 119 -7.71 -10.76 11.60
N LEU A 120 -7.72 -11.29 10.37
CA LEU A 120 -8.72 -10.94 9.36
C LEU A 120 -10.14 -11.23 9.83
N TYR A 121 -10.35 -12.35 10.53
CA TYR A 121 -11.68 -12.79 10.93
C TYR A 121 -12.20 -11.95 12.10
N SER A 122 -11.35 -11.67 13.09
CA SER A 122 -11.69 -10.75 14.16
C SER A 122 -11.93 -9.32 13.66
N GLY A 123 -11.15 -8.85 12.69
CA GLY A 123 -11.33 -7.56 12.03
C GLY A 123 -12.68 -7.46 11.32
N LEU A 124 -12.99 -8.42 10.43
CA LEU A 124 -14.27 -8.47 9.71
C LEU A 124 -15.47 -8.53 10.66
N ALA A 125 -15.40 -9.35 11.72
CA ALA A 125 -16.45 -9.44 12.71
C ALA A 125 -16.64 -8.12 13.47
N MET A 126 -15.55 -7.45 13.88
CA MET A 126 -15.63 -6.16 14.56
C MET A 126 -16.15 -5.06 13.63
N SER A 127 -15.70 -5.00 12.38
CA SER A 127 -16.19 -4.02 11.40
C SER A 127 -17.69 -4.16 11.13
N LEU A 128 -18.20 -5.40 11.00
CA LEU A 128 -19.64 -5.63 10.90
C LEU A 128 -20.39 -5.26 12.18
N PHE A 129 -19.78 -5.48 13.35
CA PHE A 129 -20.35 -5.02 14.62
C PHE A 129 -20.45 -3.49 14.69
N ILE A 130 -19.39 -2.77 14.28
CA ILE A 130 -19.37 -1.30 14.21
C ILE A 130 -20.44 -0.80 13.26
N LEU A 131 -20.55 -1.41 12.07
CA LEU A 131 -21.58 -1.07 11.08
C LEU A 131 -23.00 -1.25 11.65
N ASN A 132 -23.23 -2.30 12.44
CA ASN A 132 -24.52 -2.58 13.07
C ASN A 132 -24.85 -1.67 14.26
N SER A 133 -23.85 -1.34 15.09
CA SER A 133 -24.10 -0.86 16.45
C SER A 133 -23.56 0.55 16.74
N VAL A 134 -22.71 1.10 15.86
CA VAL A 134 -22.04 2.39 16.06
C VAL A 134 -22.30 3.38 14.92
N SER A 135 -22.52 2.87 13.70
CA SER A 135 -22.61 3.69 12.48
C SER A 135 -23.67 4.82 12.57
N PRO A 136 -23.34 6.07 12.16
CA PRO A 136 -22.06 6.50 11.59
C PRO A 136 -20.95 6.65 12.64
N VAL A 137 -19.73 6.24 12.30
CA VAL A 137 -18.57 6.39 13.18
C VAL A 137 -18.19 7.88 13.28
N PRO A 138 -18.09 8.46 14.48
CA PRO A 138 -17.66 9.85 14.64
C PRO A 138 -16.24 10.07 14.12
N LEU A 139 -15.96 11.24 13.53
CA LEU A 139 -14.59 11.58 13.09
C LEU A 139 -13.65 11.90 14.26
N GLN A 140 -14.16 12.62 15.26
CA GLN A 140 -13.38 13.09 16.41
C GLN A 140 -13.00 11.94 17.35
N LYS A 141 -11.71 11.82 17.71
CA LYS A 141 -11.20 10.79 18.63
C LYS A 141 -11.94 10.74 19.96
N ALA A 142 -12.26 11.89 20.54
CA ALA A 142 -13.01 11.97 21.80
C ALA A 142 -14.42 11.37 21.68
N LYS A 143 -15.11 11.62 20.55
CA LYS A 143 -16.42 11.02 20.27
C LYS A 143 -16.31 9.52 19.97
N GLN A 144 -15.25 9.10 19.27
CA GLN A 144 -14.94 7.68 19.08
C GLN A 144 -14.67 6.96 20.39
N ALA A 145 -13.95 7.59 21.33
CA ALA A 145 -13.71 7.04 22.66
C ALA A 145 -15.02 6.80 23.41
N GLN A 146 -15.94 7.77 23.34
CA GLN A 146 -17.27 7.63 23.92
C GLN A 146 -18.07 6.50 23.25
N SER A 147 -18.06 6.42 21.92
CA SER A 147 -18.71 5.32 21.19
C SER A 147 -18.12 3.95 21.54
N TRP A 148 -16.79 3.85 21.68
CA TRP A 148 -16.10 2.64 22.12
C TRP A 148 -16.56 2.22 23.51
N LYS A 149 -16.59 3.15 24.47
CA LYS A 149 -17.05 2.88 25.83
C LYS A 149 -18.51 2.41 25.85
N THR A 150 -19.39 3.12 25.13
CA THR A 150 -20.83 2.84 25.15
C THR A 150 -21.19 1.53 24.45
N HIS A 151 -20.57 1.22 23.30
CA HIS A 151 -21.04 0.12 22.44
C HIS A 151 -20.13 -1.11 22.42
N ILE A 152 -18.85 -0.98 22.81
CA ILE A 152 -17.85 -2.04 22.62
C ILE A 152 -17.25 -2.51 23.95
N ASN A 153 -16.81 -1.58 24.82
CA ASN A 153 -16.23 -1.90 26.13
C ASN A 153 -16.75 -0.94 27.20
N SER A 154 -17.79 -1.34 27.95
CA SER A 154 -18.40 -0.51 29.01
C SER A 154 -17.43 -0.10 30.12
N ASN A 155 -16.36 -0.88 30.31
CA ASN A 155 -15.32 -0.63 31.32
C ASN A 155 -14.14 0.18 30.76
N GLY A 156 -14.17 0.56 29.48
CA GLY A 156 -13.11 1.33 28.84
C GLY A 156 -12.97 2.74 29.40
N ASP A 157 -11.72 3.21 29.52
CA ASP A 157 -11.40 4.59 29.86
C ASP A 157 -11.23 5.44 28.60
N THR A 158 -12.09 6.44 28.42
CA THR A 158 -12.09 7.29 27.24
C THR A 158 -10.81 8.13 27.10
N THR A 159 -10.15 8.46 28.21
CA THR A 159 -8.88 9.17 28.24
C THR A 159 -7.76 8.27 27.74
N GLU A 160 -7.71 7.02 28.22
CA GLU A 160 -6.72 6.05 27.75
C GLU A 160 -6.87 5.75 26.26
N PHE A 161 -8.12 5.61 25.76
CA PHE A 161 -8.37 5.45 24.33
C PHE A 161 -7.74 6.59 23.51
N VAL A 162 -7.92 7.84 23.95
CA VAL A 162 -7.36 9.00 23.26
C VAL A 162 -5.83 9.00 23.35
N THR A 163 -5.26 8.67 24.51
CA THR A 163 -3.81 8.55 24.71
C THR A 163 -3.20 7.52 23.76
N TRP A 164 -3.70 6.28 23.76
CA TRP A 164 -3.22 5.22 22.87
C TRP A 164 -3.43 5.55 21.39
N SER A 165 -4.54 6.23 21.06
CA SER A 165 -4.77 6.69 19.68
C SER A 165 -3.73 7.73 19.26
N ASN A 166 -3.33 8.63 20.15
CA ASN A 166 -2.29 9.62 19.86
C ASN A 166 -0.91 8.96 19.73
N GLU A 167 -0.57 8.02 20.61
CA GLU A 167 0.69 7.26 20.55
C GLU A 167 0.82 6.48 19.23
N LEU A 168 -0.26 5.79 18.83
CA LEU A 168 -0.34 5.07 17.55
C LEU A 168 -0.11 6.00 16.36
N GLU A 169 -0.57 7.25 16.44
CA GLU A 169 -0.52 8.22 15.34
C GLU A 169 0.73 9.10 15.31
N GLN A 170 1.54 9.11 16.38
CA GLN A 170 2.81 9.84 16.47
C GLN A 170 3.94 9.22 15.63
N LEU A 171 3.76 8.01 15.09
CA LEU A 171 4.69 7.42 14.15
C LEU A 171 4.76 8.25 12.85
N ASN A 172 5.98 8.65 12.45
CA ASN A 172 6.18 9.39 11.21
C ASN A 172 6.09 8.44 10.01
N ASP A 173 4.87 8.16 9.56
CA ASP A 173 4.59 7.32 8.38
C ASP A 173 5.21 7.84 7.07
N CYS A 174 5.73 9.08 7.08
CA CYS A 174 6.32 9.75 5.91
C CYS A 174 7.85 9.80 5.95
N ALA A 175 8.49 9.19 6.95
CA ALA A 175 9.94 9.25 7.09
C ALA A 175 10.62 8.71 5.82
N GLY A 176 11.34 9.58 5.11
CA GLY A 176 12.03 9.23 3.88
C GLY A 176 11.14 9.08 2.64
N ALA A 177 9.87 9.46 2.70
CA ALA A 177 8.98 9.50 1.54
C ALA A 177 9.46 10.55 0.52
N GLN A 178 9.51 10.16 -0.75
CA GLN A 178 9.83 11.06 -1.87
C GLN A 178 8.55 11.29 -2.66
N MET A 179 8.00 12.50 -2.53
CA MET A 179 6.68 12.81 -3.06
C MET A 179 6.64 14.20 -3.68
N ASP A 180 5.92 14.33 -4.78
CA ASP A 180 5.46 15.59 -5.34
C ASP A 180 3.97 15.73 -5.01
N LEU A 181 3.66 16.57 -4.02
CA LEU A 181 2.33 16.79 -3.48
C LEU A 181 1.75 18.10 -4.01
N LEU A 182 0.65 18.00 -4.76
CA LEU A 182 -0.12 19.15 -5.24
C LEU A 182 -1.44 19.26 -4.49
N PHE A 183 -1.71 20.43 -3.92
CA PHE A 183 -3.04 20.78 -3.45
C PHE A 183 -3.80 21.56 -4.52
N LEU A 184 -5.02 21.12 -4.83
CA LEU A 184 -6.02 21.91 -5.55
C LEU A 184 -7.04 22.41 -4.54
N ILE A 185 -7.06 23.72 -4.30
CA ILE A 185 -7.95 24.34 -3.31
C ILE A 185 -8.99 25.22 -3.98
N ASP A 186 -10.26 24.97 -3.66
CA ASP A 186 -11.39 25.73 -4.14
C ASP A 186 -11.47 27.08 -3.42
N SER A 187 -11.39 28.18 -4.19
CA SER A 187 -11.58 29.55 -3.73
C SER A 187 -12.86 30.17 -4.27
N SER A 188 -13.82 29.37 -4.71
CA SER A 188 -15.11 29.81 -5.26
C SER A 188 -16.02 30.47 -4.23
N GLY A 189 -17.06 31.12 -4.74
CA GLY A 189 -18.01 31.87 -3.91
C GLY A 189 -18.79 31.02 -2.89
N SER A 190 -18.99 29.72 -3.16
CA SER A 190 -19.70 28.81 -2.26
C SER A 190 -18.90 28.51 -0.99
N VAL A 191 -17.58 28.39 -1.12
CA VAL A 191 -16.67 28.14 0.00
C VAL A 191 -16.76 29.27 1.01
N GLY A 192 -16.63 30.51 0.53
CA GLY A 192 -16.57 31.70 1.39
C GLY A 192 -15.22 31.83 2.12
N LYS A 193 -14.93 33.05 2.60
CA LYS A 193 -13.61 33.39 3.13
C LYS A 193 -13.23 32.58 4.37
N ASP A 194 -14.16 32.35 5.30
CA ASP A 194 -13.86 31.68 6.56
C ASP A 194 -13.53 30.20 6.35
N ASN A 195 -14.25 29.50 5.47
CA ASN A 195 -13.95 28.11 5.14
C ASN A 195 -12.69 27.98 4.28
N PHE A 196 -12.38 28.99 3.46
CA PHE A 196 -11.11 29.03 2.73
C PHE A 196 -9.92 29.10 3.71
N ILE A 197 -10.03 29.89 4.79
CA ILE A 197 -8.99 29.93 5.85
C ILE A 197 -8.81 28.55 6.48
N LYS A 198 -9.90 27.84 6.82
CA LYS A 198 -9.83 26.46 7.34
C LYS A 198 -9.15 25.50 6.36
N THR A 199 -9.34 25.71 5.05
CA THR A 199 -8.65 24.93 4.01
C THR A 199 -7.14 25.20 4.02
N LEU A 200 -6.71 26.45 4.22
CA LEU A 200 -5.28 26.78 4.37
C LEU A 200 -4.68 26.17 5.66
N GLU A 201 -5.43 26.20 6.77
CA GLU A 201 -5.04 25.56 8.03
C GLU A 201 -4.86 24.05 7.86
N PHE A 202 -5.80 23.39 7.18
CA PHE A 202 -5.71 21.99 6.81
C PHE A 202 -4.43 21.66 6.00
N LEU A 203 -4.12 22.46 4.98
CA LEU A 203 -2.89 22.33 4.19
C LEU A 203 -1.64 22.45 5.08
N ASN A 204 -1.62 23.43 5.99
CA ASN A 204 -0.51 23.60 6.95
C ASN A 204 -0.39 22.41 7.92
N ASN A 205 -1.51 21.87 8.39
CA ASN A 205 -1.53 20.71 9.28
C ASN A 205 -0.92 19.47 8.61
N ILE A 206 -1.22 19.25 7.32
CA ILE A 206 -0.56 18.21 6.52
C ILE A 206 0.94 18.51 6.40
N VAL A 207 1.32 19.69 5.89
CA VAL A 207 2.73 20.07 5.63
C VAL A 207 3.60 20.03 6.88
N SER A 208 3.06 20.39 8.05
CA SER A 208 3.80 20.40 9.32
C SER A 208 4.42 19.05 9.68
N ASN A 209 3.84 17.96 9.16
CA ASN A 209 4.18 16.57 9.45
C ASN A 209 4.93 15.86 8.31
N LEU A 210 5.30 16.60 7.26
CA LEU A 210 6.07 16.08 6.12
C LEU A 210 7.55 16.48 6.23
N ASP A 211 8.41 15.66 5.63
CA ASP A 211 9.83 15.96 5.41
C ASP A 211 9.93 16.75 4.09
N ILE A 212 10.05 18.08 4.22
CA ILE A 212 10.05 19.02 3.10
C ILE A 212 11.49 19.29 2.66
N GLY A 213 11.78 19.01 1.39
CA GLY A 213 13.10 19.19 0.81
C GLY A 213 13.12 18.90 -0.69
N GLU A 214 14.20 19.31 -1.37
CA GLU A 214 14.33 19.15 -2.83
C GLU A 214 14.31 17.69 -3.27
N GLU A 215 14.92 16.80 -2.48
CA GLU A 215 14.97 15.36 -2.70
C GLU A 215 14.02 14.58 -1.79
N GLU A 216 13.15 15.26 -1.05
CA GLU A 216 12.16 14.68 -0.11
C GLU A 216 10.75 14.94 -0.64
N THR A 217 9.86 15.53 0.18
CA THR A 217 8.54 15.98 -0.27
C THR A 217 8.62 17.40 -0.81
N ARG A 218 8.12 17.60 -2.03
CA ARG A 218 7.95 18.92 -2.67
C ARG A 218 6.47 19.24 -2.74
N VAL A 219 6.10 20.49 -2.47
CA VAL A 219 4.71 20.92 -2.40
C VAL A 219 4.42 21.98 -3.46
N ALA A 220 3.26 21.87 -4.09
CA ALA A 220 2.67 22.87 -4.96
C ALA A 220 1.24 23.15 -4.54
N VAL A 221 0.74 24.35 -4.87
CA VAL A 221 -0.66 24.71 -4.67
C VAL A 221 -1.19 25.42 -5.90
N ILE A 222 -2.30 24.91 -6.42
CA ILE A 222 -3.17 25.62 -7.35
C ILE A 222 -4.43 25.98 -6.56
N ARG A 223 -4.78 27.26 -6.62
CA ARG A 223 -6.11 27.72 -6.20
C ARG A 223 -7.00 27.84 -7.42
N PHE A 224 -8.28 27.56 -7.29
CA PHE A 224 -9.21 27.67 -8.42
C PHE A 224 -10.57 28.20 -8.02
N SER A 225 -11.14 28.98 -8.94
CA SER A 225 -12.51 29.49 -8.86
C SER A 225 -13.06 29.64 -10.28
N HIS A 226 -13.22 30.88 -10.77
CA HIS A 226 -13.51 31.15 -12.18
C HIS A 226 -12.32 30.75 -13.08
N PHE A 227 -11.10 30.90 -12.56
CA PHE A 227 -9.86 30.50 -13.20
C PHE A 227 -9.07 29.58 -12.27
N ALA A 228 -8.19 28.75 -12.83
CA ALA A 228 -7.19 28.00 -12.08
C ALA A 228 -5.85 28.75 -12.12
N ILE A 229 -5.23 28.97 -10.96
CA ILE A 229 -4.01 29.77 -10.83
C ILE A 229 -3.01 29.01 -9.95
N VAL A 230 -1.79 28.82 -10.48
CA VAL A 230 -0.66 28.28 -9.71
C VAL A 230 -0.23 29.33 -8.67
N SER A 231 -0.55 29.10 -7.40
CA SER A 231 -0.09 29.94 -6.29
C SER A 231 1.43 29.79 -6.09
N PHE A 232 1.91 28.53 -6.15
CA PHE A 232 3.32 28.21 -6.29
C PHE A 232 3.51 26.79 -6.82
N ASN A 233 4.61 26.58 -7.56
CA ASN A 233 4.95 25.31 -8.20
C ASN A 233 5.88 24.45 -7.33
N LEU A 234 6.01 23.17 -7.68
CA LEU A 234 6.92 22.20 -7.07
C LEU A 234 8.36 22.73 -7.10
N GLY A 235 9.09 22.54 -6.01
CA GLY A 235 10.49 22.96 -5.90
C GLY A 235 10.71 24.47 -5.72
N LYS A 236 9.65 25.31 -5.71
CA LYS A 236 9.79 26.75 -5.43
C LYS A 236 10.28 27.03 -4.00
N TYR A 237 9.81 26.24 -3.04
CA TYR A 237 10.17 26.33 -1.63
C TYR A 237 10.67 24.97 -1.15
N SER A 238 11.83 24.96 -0.49
CA SER A 238 12.52 23.74 -0.02
C SER A 238 12.55 23.61 1.50
N THR A 239 11.87 24.50 2.23
CA THR A 239 11.76 24.41 3.69
C THR A 239 10.29 24.46 4.12
N LYS A 240 9.98 23.74 5.20
CA LYS A 240 8.65 23.71 5.81
C LYS A 240 8.13 25.10 6.13
N THR A 241 8.95 25.95 6.75
CA THR A 241 8.60 27.34 7.06
C THR A 241 8.25 28.14 5.82
N ALA A 242 9.04 28.04 4.74
CA ALA A 242 8.77 28.76 3.50
C ALA A 242 7.48 28.30 2.81
N VAL A 243 7.21 26.98 2.80
CA VAL A 243 5.96 26.41 2.28
C VAL A 243 4.76 26.92 3.08
N THR A 244 4.81 26.85 4.42
CA THR A 244 3.74 27.36 5.30
C THR A 244 3.51 28.86 5.11
N SER A 245 4.56 29.67 5.02
CA SER A 245 4.42 31.11 4.72
C SER A 245 3.77 31.36 3.36
N ALA A 246 4.11 30.56 2.35
CA ALA A 246 3.51 30.68 1.02
C ALA A 246 2.04 30.27 0.99
N ILE A 247 1.66 29.21 1.72
CA ILE A 247 0.26 28.80 1.91
C ILE A 247 -0.55 29.92 2.56
N ASN A 248 -0.03 30.52 3.63
CA ASN A 248 -0.71 31.61 4.35
C ASN A 248 -0.87 32.90 3.52
N ALA A 249 -0.05 33.08 2.47
CA ALA A 249 -0.14 34.23 1.57
C ALA A 249 -1.17 34.03 0.43
N ILE A 250 -1.76 32.84 0.30
CA ILE A 250 -2.76 32.58 -0.72
C ILE A 250 -4.06 33.32 -0.37
N TYR A 251 -4.56 34.12 -1.31
CA TYR A 251 -5.77 34.91 -1.11
C TYR A 251 -7.01 34.23 -1.70
N TYR A 252 -8.15 34.53 -1.09
CA TYR A 252 -9.48 34.16 -1.56
C TYR A 252 -9.97 35.16 -2.63
N ASP A 253 -10.48 34.67 -3.75
CA ASP A 253 -10.97 35.52 -4.85
C ASP A 253 -12.45 35.31 -5.22
N GLY A 254 -13.09 34.26 -4.73
CA GLY A 254 -14.49 33.97 -5.03
C GLY A 254 -14.73 33.63 -6.50
N GLY A 255 -15.99 33.45 -6.88
CA GLY A 255 -16.40 33.22 -8.27
C GLY A 255 -17.01 31.83 -8.48
N LEU A 256 -16.84 31.29 -9.69
CA LEU A 256 -17.38 29.98 -10.08
C LEU A 256 -16.50 28.84 -9.58
N THR A 257 -16.88 27.60 -9.87
CA THR A 257 -16.11 26.39 -9.55
C THR A 257 -15.72 25.69 -10.85
N HIS A 258 -14.48 25.92 -11.32
CA HIS A 258 -13.92 25.24 -12.50
C HIS A 258 -12.87 24.20 -12.11
N THR A 259 -13.33 23.11 -11.49
CA THR A 259 -12.49 21.97 -11.10
C THR A 259 -11.80 21.33 -12.32
N ASP A 260 -12.47 21.34 -13.48
CA ASP A 260 -11.93 20.82 -14.73
C ASP A 260 -10.67 21.58 -15.18
N LEU A 261 -10.67 22.91 -15.07
CA LEU A 261 -9.50 23.74 -15.38
C LEU A 261 -8.36 23.52 -14.39
N ALA A 262 -8.67 23.35 -13.11
CA ALA A 262 -7.66 23.10 -12.08
C ALA A 262 -6.93 21.76 -12.30
N LEU A 263 -7.67 20.71 -12.64
CA LEU A 263 -7.11 19.40 -12.96
C LEU A 263 -6.29 19.42 -14.26
N ASP A 264 -6.73 20.14 -15.30
CA ASP A 264 -5.92 20.23 -16.52
C ASP A 264 -4.64 21.06 -16.30
N LEU A 265 -4.71 22.14 -15.52
CA LEU A 265 -3.54 22.94 -15.15
C LEU A 265 -2.54 22.13 -14.30
N ALA A 266 -3.04 21.32 -13.36
CA ALA A 266 -2.21 20.38 -12.61
C ALA A 266 -1.42 19.44 -13.54
N ARG A 267 -2.08 18.97 -14.60
CA ARG A 267 -1.47 18.08 -15.59
C ARG A 267 -0.40 18.80 -16.40
N THR A 268 -0.71 19.96 -16.97
CA THR A 268 0.15 20.67 -17.93
C THR A 268 1.29 21.44 -17.30
N ASP A 269 1.06 22.07 -16.15
CA ASP A 269 1.96 23.08 -15.59
C ASP A 269 2.68 22.64 -14.32
N ILE A 270 2.21 21.55 -13.68
CA ILE A 270 2.84 20.99 -12.48
C ILE A 270 3.48 19.64 -12.79
N PHE A 271 2.70 18.61 -13.15
CA PHE A 271 3.23 17.25 -13.26
C PHE A 271 3.96 16.97 -14.58
N ALA A 272 3.61 17.65 -15.69
CA ALA A 272 4.31 17.50 -16.96
C ALA A 272 5.63 18.30 -17.03
N THR A 273 5.82 19.29 -16.17
CA THR A 273 6.99 20.21 -16.17
C THR A 273 7.95 19.93 -15.02
N THR A 274 7.72 18.85 -14.25
CA THR A 274 8.56 18.50 -13.11
C THR A 274 10.01 18.26 -13.54
N THR A 275 10.95 18.96 -12.89
CA THR A 275 12.39 18.84 -13.14
C THR A 275 13.08 17.86 -12.20
N ARG A 276 12.30 17.09 -11.43
CA ARG A 276 12.84 16.12 -10.46
C ARG A 276 13.68 15.09 -11.18
N LYS A 277 14.90 14.87 -10.69
CA LYS A 277 15.75 13.78 -11.19
C LYS A 277 15.45 12.45 -10.49
N SER A 278 15.07 12.51 -9.21
CA SER A 278 14.68 11.33 -8.43
C SER A 278 13.23 10.91 -8.73
N ILE A 279 12.97 9.61 -8.65
CA ILE A 279 11.62 9.06 -8.76
C ILE A 279 10.86 9.36 -7.47
N ALA A 280 9.65 9.90 -7.62
CA ALA A 280 8.79 10.29 -6.50
C ALA A 280 7.32 10.00 -6.79
N ALA A 281 6.55 9.76 -5.74
CA ALA A 281 5.11 9.58 -5.84
C ALA A 281 4.50 10.91 -6.27
N LYS A 282 3.58 10.88 -7.25
CA LYS A 282 2.85 12.07 -7.68
C LYS A 282 1.49 12.03 -7.01
N VAL A 283 1.20 12.97 -6.13
CA VAL A 283 -0.03 12.98 -5.35
C VAL A 283 -0.74 14.31 -5.53
N LEU A 284 -2.05 14.24 -5.78
CA LEU A 284 -2.94 15.38 -5.85
C LEU A 284 -3.99 15.26 -4.75
N VAL A 285 -4.17 16.32 -3.97
CA VAL A 285 -5.27 16.45 -2.99
C VAL A 285 -6.17 17.60 -3.42
N LEU A 286 -7.38 17.28 -3.85
CA LEU A 286 -8.42 18.25 -4.24
C LEU A 286 -9.37 18.49 -3.07
N VAL A 287 -9.57 19.74 -2.67
CA VAL A 287 -10.55 20.15 -1.66
C VAL A 287 -11.56 21.10 -2.30
N THR A 288 -12.85 20.75 -2.27
CA THR A 288 -13.93 21.55 -2.88
C THR A 288 -15.28 21.30 -2.22
N ASP A 289 -16.11 22.34 -2.11
CA ASP A 289 -17.54 22.20 -1.77
C ASP A 289 -18.45 22.25 -3.02
N GLY A 290 -17.86 22.59 -4.16
CA GLY A 290 -18.59 22.99 -5.33
C GLY A 290 -18.89 21.84 -6.29
N GLN A 291 -19.72 22.16 -7.27
CA GLN A 291 -19.98 21.31 -8.42
C GLN A 291 -19.32 21.95 -9.62
N SER A 292 -18.41 21.24 -10.29
CA SER A 292 -17.82 21.75 -11.51
C SER A 292 -18.90 22.06 -12.54
N ARG A 293 -18.63 23.02 -13.42
CA ARG A 293 -19.51 23.34 -14.56
C ARG A 293 -19.65 22.18 -15.53
N SER A 294 -18.72 21.22 -15.54
CA SER A 294 -18.77 20.05 -16.40
C SER A 294 -18.10 18.83 -15.77
N GLU A 295 -18.92 17.98 -15.16
CA GLU A 295 -18.50 16.68 -14.61
C GLU A 295 -17.73 15.82 -15.63
N ALA A 296 -18.20 15.76 -16.88
CA ALA A 296 -17.52 15.01 -17.94
C ALA A 296 -16.09 15.52 -18.20
N LYS A 297 -15.87 16.84 -18.20
CA LYS A 297 -14.53 17.41 -18.37
C LYS A 297 -13.66 17.18 -17.13
N THR A 298 -14.23 17.35 -15.93
CA THR A 298 -13.54 17.07 -14.67
C THR A 298 -13.03 15.62 -14.64
N VAL A 299 -13.90 14.65 -14.93
CA VAL A 299 -13.55 13.22 -14.96
C VAL A 299 -12.52 12.91 -16.05
N ALA A 300 -12.65 13.52 -17.23
CA ALA A 300 -11.68 13.33 -18.31
C ALA A 300 -10.28 13.90 -17.95
N ALA A 301 -10.22 15.06 -17.29
CA ALA A 301 -8.97 15.65 -16.83
C ALA A 301 -8.32 14.81 -15.71
N ALA A 302 -9.12 14.38 -14.73
CA ALA A 302 -8.67 13.47 -13.68
C ALA A 302 -8.14 12.14 -14.24
N LYS A 303 -8.82 11.57 -15.24
CA LYS A 303 -8.34 10.35 -15.90
C LYS A 303 -6.95 10.54 -16.51
N LYS A 304 -6.69 11.66 -17.21
CA LYS A 304 -5.36 11.93 -17.79
C LYS A 304 -4.26 12.03 -16.74
N LEU A 305 -4.56 12.63 -15.58
CA LEU A 305 -3.64 12.66 -14.44
C LEU A 305 -3.38 11.25 -13.88
N LYS A 306 -4.43 10.44 -13.70
CA LYS A 306 -4.28 9.02 -13.27
C LYS A 306 -3.45 8.22 -14.27
N ASP A 307 -3.65 8.43 -15.57
CA ASP A 307 -2.86 7.78 -16.63
C ASP A 307 -1.36 8.18 -16.58
N MET A 308 -1.04 9.37 -16.05
CA MET A 308 0.32 9.87 -15.78
C MET A 308 0.90 9.38 -14.43
N GLY A 309 0.20 8.48 -13.75
CA GLY A 309 0.63 7.92 -12.47
C GLY A 309 0.43 8.85 -11.28
N VAL A 310 -0.50 9.81 -11.37
CA VAL A 310 -0.87 10.69 -10.25
C VAL A 310 -1.96 10.01 -9.42
N THR A 311 -1.69 9.81 -8.13
CA THR A 311 -2.70 9.40 -7.14
C THR A 311 -3.52 10.61 -6.73
N ILE A 312 -4.83 10.57 -6.96
CA ILE A 312 -5.76 11.68 -6.73
C ILE A 312 -6.63 11.37 -5.51
N PHE A 313 -6.52 12.20 -4.48
CA PHE A 313 -7.45 12.29 -3.36
C PHE A 313 -8.43 13.45 -3.60
N THR A 314 -9.72 13.22 -3.33
CA THR A 314 -10.77 14.23 -3.42
C THR A 314 -11.48 14.34 -2.07
N ILE A 315 -11.60 15.57 -1.58
CA ILE A 315 -12.21 15.93 -0.31
C ILE A 315 -13.37 16.86 -0.65
N GLY A 316 -14.56 16.30 -0.63
CA GLY A 316 -15.80 17.04 -0.80
C GLY A 316 -16.32 17.54 0.54
N VAL A 317 -16.74 18.80 0.62
CA VAL A 317 -17.20 19.41 1.89
C VAL A 317 -18.61 19.99 1.74
N VAL A 318 -19.45 19.84 2.76
CA VAL A 318 -20.84 20.32 2.82
C VAL A 318 -21.77 19.63 1.81
N ASN A 319 -21.72 20.02 0.53
CA ASN A 319 -22.61 19.51 -0.51
C ASN A 319 -21.94 19.41 -1.90
N PRO A 320 -20.85 18.65 -2.02
CA PRO A 320 -20.14 18.48 -3.28
C PRO A 320 -20.94 17.62 -4.26
N ARG A 321 -20.59 17.68 -5.56
CA ARG A 321 -21.06 16.68 -6.52
C ARG A 321 -20.30 15.36 -6.31
N LYS A 322 -20.84 14.47 -5.50
CA LYS A 322 -20.16 13.21 -5.12
C LYS A 322 -19.77 12.32 -6.30
N SER A 323 -20.64 12.19 -7.32
CA SER A 323 -20.35 11.38 -8.51
C SER A 323 -19.11 11.86 -9.25
N GLU A 324 -18.97 13.18 -9.38
CA GLU A 324 -17.81 13.82 -10.01
C GLU A 324 -16.52 13.58 -9.22
N LEU A 325 -16.56 13.78 -7.90
CA LEU A 325 -15.38 13.59 -7.04
C LEU A 325 -14.96 12.12 -6.95
N MET A 326 -15.91 11.20 -6.78
CA MET A 326 -15.64 9.76 -6.82
C MET A 326 -15.01 9.34 -8.15
N ALA A 327 -15.58 9.75 -9.29
CA ALA A 327 -15.01 9.39 -10.60
C ALA A 327 -13.62 10.02 -10.84
N SER A 328 -13.33 11.15 -10.20
CA SER A 328 -12.04 11.84 -10.28
C SER A 328 -10.97 11.24 -9.36
N ALA A 329 -11.36 10.72 -8.20
CA ALA A 329 -10.48 10.05 -7.25
C ALA A 329 -9.78 8.83 -7.86
N SER A 330 -8.64 8.45 -7.29
CA SER A 330 -7.99 7.18 -7.60
C SER A 330 -8.67 6.01 -6.89
N GLU A 331 -8.47 4.80 -7.41
CA GLU A 331 -8.96 3.61 -6.72
C GLU A 331 -8.02 3.22 -5.57
N PRO A 332 -8.55 2.65 -4.47
CA PRO A 332 -9.97 2.40 -4.23
C PRO A 332 -10.69 3.66 -3.72
N ASN A 333 -11.89 3.94 -4.26
CA ASN A 333 -12.65 5.17 -3.94
C ASN A 333 -12.81 5.46 -2.44
N CYS A 334 -13.04 4.44 -1.62
CA CYS A 334 -13.23 4.63 -0.17
C CYS A 334 -11.97 5.07 0.60
N THR A 335 -10.80 5.07 -0.04
CA THR A 335 -9.55 5.63 0.51
C THR A 335 -9.26 7.02 -0.04
N HIS A 336 -9.64 7.27 -1.30
CA HIS A 336 -9.28 8.48 -2.05
C HIS A 336 -10.42 9.49 -2.20
N PHE A 337 -11.66 9.15 -1.81
CA PHE A 337 -12.79 10.07 -1.76
C PHE A 337 -13.29 10.20 -0.32
N ILE A 338 -13.34 11.44 0.17
CA ILE A 338 -13.83 11.77 1.51
C ILE A 338 -14.96 12.80 1.38
N ASP A 339 -16.11 12.49 1.99
CA ASP A 339 -17.30 13.35 2.04
C ASP A 339 -17.49 13.92 3.46
N LEU A 340 -17.12 15.17 3.66
CA LEU A 340 -17.23 15.88 4.93
C LEU A 340 -18.51 16.71 5.01
N LYS A 341 -19.07 16.85 6.21
CA LYS A 341 -20.27 17.66 6.44
C LYS A 341 -19.96 19.11 6.77
N SER A 342 -18.82 19.37 7.40
CA SER A 342 -18.34 20.73 7.68
C SER A 342 -16.85 20.86 7.35
N TYR A 343 -16.42 22.09 7.07
CA TYR A 343 -15.00 22.42 7.05
C TYR A 343 -14.35 22.27 8.43
N ASP A 344 -15.12 22.27 9.52
CA ASP A 344 -14.60 21.96 10.86
C ASP A 344 -14.16 20.50 11.00
N ASP A 345 -14.62 19.63 10.09
CA ASP A 345 -14.30 18.21 10.13
C ASP A 345 -12.97 17.87 9.41
N ILE A 346 -12.43 18.81 8.64
CA ILE A 346 -11.30 18.56 7.72
C ILE A 346 -10.00 18.27 8.49
N ASP A 347 -9.83 18.83 9.68
CA ASP A 347 -8.66 18.58 10.50
C ASP A 347 -8.63 17.14 11.05
N PHE A 348 -9.79 16.49 11.17
CA PHE A 348 -9.88 15.10 11.63
C PHE A 348 -9.50 14.08 10.58
N ILE A 349 -9.24 14.50 9.33
CA ILE A 349 -8.78 13.64 8.24
C ILE A 349 -7.31 13.89 7.86
N VAL A 350 -6.59 14.75 8.61
CA VAL A 350 -5.19 15.10 8.31
C VAL A 350 -4.30 13.86 8.41
N LYS A 351 -4.45 13.04 9.46
CA LYS A 351 -3.63 11.84 9.64
C LYS A 351 -3.94 10.83 8.54
N GLU A 352 -5.20 10.73 8.19
CA GLU A 352 -5.76 9.88 7.16
C GLU A 352 -5.12 10.18 5.80
N ILE A 353 -5.22 11.42 5.36
CA ILE A 353 -4.62 11.89 4.11
C ILE A 353 -3.10 11.79 4.16
N LYS A 354 -2.45 12.14 5.29
CA LYS A 354 -1.00 11.98 5.46
C LYS A 354 -0.56 10.53 5.22
N THR A 355 -1.16 9.57 5.93
CA THR A 355 -0.75 8.16 5.84
C THR A 355 -0.93 7.63 4.41
N GLU A 356 -2.04 7.95 3.74
CA GLU A 356 -2.28 7.49 2.37
C GLU A 356 -1.38 8.19 1.33
N THR A 357 -1.17 9.51 1.46
CA THR A 357 -0.27 10.26 0.56
C THR A 357 1.17 9.76 0.67
N CYS A 358 1.66 9.44 1.87
CA CYS A 358 3.03 8.96 2.06
C CYS A 358 3.25 7.51 1.62
N LYS A 359 2.17 6.73 1.45
CA LYS A 359 2.18 5.38 0.89
C LYS A 359 1.79 5.35 -0.59
N ALA A 360 1.68 6.51 -1.22
CA ALA A 360 1.30 6.60 -2.61
C ALA A 360 2.28 5.84 -3.52
N VAL A 361 1.71 5.18 -4.51
CA VAL A 361 2.40 4.21 -5.35
C VAL A 361 3.31 4.93 -6.36
N LEU A 362 4.56 4.48 -6.44
CA LEU A 362 5.49 4.84 -7.50
C LEU A 362 5.17 4.02 -8.75
N ASN A 363 4.94 4.67 -9.88
CA ASN A 363 4.70 3.96 -11.13
C ASN A 363 6.04 3.63 -11.80
N ALA A 364 6.37 2.34 -11.93
CA ALA A 364 7.50 1.92 -12.75
C ALA A 364 7.10 2.04 -14.23
N GLU A 365 7.77 2.92 -14.99
CA GLU A 365 7.60 3.00 -16.43
C GLU A 365 8.57 2.04 -17.15
N ASN A 366 8.14 1.47 -18.27
CA ASN A 366 8.94 0.53 -19.05
C ASN A 366 10.26 1.16 -19.49
N GLY A 367 11.38 0.53 -19.14
CA GLY A 367 12.74 1.01 -19.47
C GLY A 367 13.29 2.05 -18.50
N VAL A 368 12.58 2.39 -17.42
CA VAL A 368 13.11 3.22 -16.33
C VAL A 368 13.65 2.30 -15.24
N ASP A 369 14.97 2.14 -15.19
CA ASP A 369 15.62 1.55 -14.03
C ASP A 369 15.35 2.41 -12.80
N HIS A 370 14.82 1.81 -11.71
CA HIS A 370 14.84 2.43 -10.39
C HIS A 370 16.29 2.39 -9.89
N SER A 371 17.13 3.25 -10.45
CA SER A 371 18.57 3.29 -10.19
C SER A 371 18.91 4.39 -9.20
N ASN A 372 19.99 4.17 -8.44
CA ASN A 372 20.60 5.08 -7.49
C ASN A 372 19.64 5.53 -6.37
N ASN A 373 18.73 4.66 -5.93
CA ASN A 373 17.82 4.97 -4.83
C ASN A 373 18.61 5.09 -3.53
N PRO A 374 18.53 6.22 -2.80
CA PRO A 374 19.28 6.41 -1.57
C PRO A 374 18.75 5.51 -0.46
N ILE A 375 19.67 4.88 0.26
CA ILE A 375 19.39 4.16 1.50
C ILE A 375 19.56 5.16 2.67
N PRO A 376 18.67 5.14 3.69
CA PRO A 376 18.78 6.04 4.83
C PRO A 376 20.15 5.96 5.54
N LYS A 377 20.65 7.11 5.99
CA LYS A 377 21.95 7.22 6.70
C LYS A 377 21.86 6.82 8.16
N ALA A 378 20.73 7.12 8.79
CA ALA A 378 20.40 6.75 10.17
C ALA A 378 19.97 5.28 10.25
N ASP A 379 19.83 4.74 11.46
CA ASP A 379 19.22 3.43 11.69
C ASP A 379 17.69 3.52 11.51
N THR A 380 17.27 3.84 10.29
CA THR A 380 15.88 3.98 9.89
C THR A 380 15.63 3.16 8.64
N THR A 381 14.39 2.71 8.50
CA THR A 381 13.91 2.04 7.29
C THR A 381 13.26 3.07 6.37
N LYS A 382 13.41 2.88 5.06
CA LYS A 382 12.65 3.60 4.04
C LYS A 382 11.82 2.59 3.26
N GLU A 383 10.52 2.82 3.22
CA GLU A 383 9.54 2.01 2.48
C GLU A 383 9.12 2.73 1.20
N GLN A 384 9.06 2.01 0.10
CA GLN A 384 8.56 2.50 -1.18
C GLN A 384 7.64 1.44 -1.80
N VAL A 385 6.44 1.86 -2.18
CA VAL A 385 5.49 1.01 -2.90
C VAL A 385 5.60 1.31 -4.39
N VAL A 386 5.73 0.29 -5.22
CA VAL A 386 5.94 0.41 -6.66
C VAL A 386 4.91 -0.44 -7.41
N ASP A 387 4.15 0.16 -8.32
CA ASP A 387 3.35 -0.56 -9.29
C ASP A 387 4.21 -0.89 -10.51
N VAL A 388 4.34 -2.19 -10.77
CA VAL A 388 5.12 -2.76 -11.88
C VAL A 388 4.24 -3.55 -12.84
N THR A 389 2.91 -3.35 -12.78
CA THR A 389 1.91 -4.05 -13.60
C THR A 389 2.17 -3.86 -15.09
N LYS A 390 2.57 -2.66 -15.52
CA LYS A 390 2.93 -2.38 -16.92
C LYS A 390 4.23 -3.04 -17.35
N THR A 391 5.12 -3.32 -16.41
CA THR A 391 6.45 -3.90 -16.64
C THR A 391 6.41 -5.41 -16.82
N ILE A 392 5.46 -6.10 -16.17
CA ILE A 392 5.35 -7.58 -16.16
C ILE A 392 4.59 -8.13 -17.40
N GLN A 393 4.43 -7.31 -18.46
CA GLN A 393 3.62 -7.69 -19.62
C GLN A 393 4.27 -8.72 -20.56
N SER A 394 5.52 -9.15 -20.32
CA SER A 394 6.16 -10.18 -21.16
C SER A 394 5.46 -11.54 -21.01
N ASN A 395 5.17 -12.19 -22.13
CA ASN A 395 4.63 -13.56 -22.14
C ASN A 395 5.63 -14.59 -21.55
N SER A 396 6.89 -14.20 -21.46
CA SER A 396 8.03 -15.02 -21.08
C SER A 396 8.50 -14.82 -19.62
N GLY A 397 7.76 -14.02 -18.83
CA GLY A 397 8.14 -13.67 -17.45
C GLY A 397 9.15 -12.51 -17.36
N THR A 398 9.22 -11.89 -16.19
CA THR A 398 10.07 -10.72 -15.91
C THR A 398 11.01 -11.04 -14.74
N MET A 399 12.30 -10.82 -14.92
CA MET A 399 13.29 -10.89 -13.86
C MET A 399 13.44 -9.52 -13.21
N ILE A 400 13.20 -9.47 -11.90
CA ILE A 400 13.44 -8.31 -11.06
C ILE A 400 14.80 -8.54 -10.40
N THR A 401 15.77 -7.66 -10.66
CA THR A 401 17.09 -7.72 -10.03
C THR A 401 17.27 -6.56 -9.08
N VAL A 402 17.64 -6.85 -7.84
CA VAL A 402 17.92 -5.86 -6.79
C VAL A 402 19.41 -5.89 -6.49
N SER A 403 20.10 -4.81 -6.84
CA SER A 403 21.53 -4.65 -6.57
C SER A 403 21.72 -3.57 -5.52
N VAL A 404 22.51 -3.87 -4.49
CA VAL A 404 22.73 -2.97 -3.35
C VAL A 404 24.22 -2.63 -3.31
N GLN A 405 24.56 -1.35 -3.15
CA GLN A 405 25.96 -0.95 -3.01
C GLN A 405 26.45 -1.20 -1.58
N CYS A 406 25.64 -0.82 -0.59
CA CYS A 406 25.86 -1.12 0.82
C CYS A 406 24.53 -1.02 1.57
N GLY A 407 24.25 -1.97 2.46
CA GLY A 407 23.01 -2.01 3.23
C GLY A 407 22.24 -3.30 2.98
N GLU A 408 20.96 -3.27 3.34
CA GLU A 408 20.05 -4.38 3.14
C GLU A 408 18.75 -3.85 2.52
N VAL A 409 18.30 -4.51 1.46
CA VAL A 409 17.04 -4.21 0.78
C VAL A 409 16.19 -5.46 0.77
N THR A 410 14.97 -5.38 1.31
CA THR A 410 13.97 -6.44 1.23
C THR A 410 12.84 -5.99 0.31
N VAL A 411 12.47 -6.85 -0.65
CA VAL A 411 11.37 -6.60 -1.57
C VAL A 411 10.29 -7.63 -1.33
N TYR A 412 9.08 -7.16 -1.05
CA TYR A 412 7.86 -7.96 -1.01
C TYR A 412 7.08 -7.73 -2.30
N GLY A 413 6.65 -8.79 -2.97
CA GLY A 413 5.82 -8.71 -4.17
C GLY A 413 4.52 -9.47 -3.99
N ALA A 414 3.41 -8.95 -4.49
CA ALA A 414 2.15 -9.69 -4.51
C ALA A 414 1.20 -9.22 -5.63
N TYR A 415 0.33 -10.14 -6.04
CA TYR A 415 -0.78 -9.87 -6.94
C TYR A 415 -1.98 -9.33 -6.18
N ASN A 416 -2.65 -8.32 -6.72
CA ASN A 416 -3.89 -7.74 -6.20
C ASN A 416 -3.80 -7.30 -4.72
N ASN A 417 -2.59 -7.00 -4.26
CA ASN A 417 -2.32 -6.33 -2.99
C ASN A 417 -1.48 -5.09 -3.33
N ASN A 418 -2.07 -3.90 -3.20
CA ASN A 418 -1.48 -2.63 -3.63
C ASN A 418 -0.26 -2.19 -2.81
N GLN A 419 0.01 -2.82 -1.66
CA GLN A 419 1.21 -2.59 -0.84
C GLN A 419 1.47 -3.89 -0.06
N PRO A 420 2.20 -4.84 -0.68
CA PRO A 420 2.68 -6.04 -0.01
C PRO A 420 3.51 -5.68 1.22
N SER A 421 3.60 -6.56 2.19
CA SER A 421 4.38 -6.31 3.40
C SER A 421 4.86 -7.61 4.00
N LEU A 422 5.69 -7.57 5.05
CA LEU A 422 6.10 -8.76 5.78
C LEU A 422 4.92 -9.61 6.31
N ALA A 423 3.74 -8.99 6.45
CA ALA A 423 2.52 -9.63 6.92
C ALA A 423 1.62 -10.17 5.81
N SER A 424 1.84 -9.78 4.55
CA SER A 424 1.06 -10.23 3.40
C SER A 424 1.86 -10.08 2.11
N TYR A 425 2.41 -11.19 1.60
CA TYR A 425 3.18 -11.22 0.35
C TYR A 425 3.11 -12.59 -0.35
N ASP A 426 3.24 -12.58 -1.68
CA ASP A 426 3.39 -13.80 -2.50
C ASP A 426 4.87 -14.14 -2.72
N TYR A 427 5.70 -13.10 -2.88
CA TYR A 427 7.12 -13.18 -3.16
C TYR A 427 7.91 -12.33 -2.18
N MET A 428 9.10 -12.80 -1.80
CA MET A 428 10.04 -12.04 -0.97
C MET A 428 11.48 -12.32 -1.41
N ILE A 429 12.28 -11.26 -1.54
CA ILE A 429 13.73 -11.36 -1.69
C ILE A 429 14.42 -10.36 -0.78
N THR A 430 15.61 -10.73 -0.27
CA THR A 430 16.50 -9.81 0.44
C THR A 430 17.82 -9.74 -0.33
N ALA A 431 18.30 -8.53 -0.55
CA ALA A 431 19.53 -8.22 -1.26
C ALA A 431 20.48 -7.43 -0.36
N THR A 432 21.77 -7.73 -0.49
CA THR A 432 22.87 -6.98 0.14
C THR A 432 23.97 -6.72 -0.89
N ASP A 433 24.97 -5.95 -0.49
CA ASP A 433 26.20 -5.70 -1.25
C ASP A 433 26.93 -6.97 -1.69
N THR A 434 26.91 -8.00 -0.85
CA THR A 434 27.53 -9.29 -1.15
C THR A 434 26.61 -10.28 -1.85
N ASN A 435 25.31 -10.03 -1.87
CA ASN A 435 24.32 -10.95 -2.40
C ASN A 435 23.16 -10.20 -3.08
N PRO A 436 23.26 -9.92 -4.40
CA PRO A 436 22.19 -9.31 -5.16
C PRO A 436 20.93 -10.20 -5.15
N GLY A 437 19.76 -9.57 -5.00
CA GLY A 437 18.48 -10.26 -5.02
C GLY A 437 17.98 -10.45 -6.45
N LYS A 438 17.41 -11.62 -6.76
CA LYS A 438 16.75 -11.89 -8.05
C LYS A 438 15.39 -12.54 -7.82
N LEU A 439 14.37 -12.03 -8.48
CA LEU A 439 13.00 -12.52 -8.38
C LEU A 439 12.40 -12.65 -9.78
N TYR A 440 11.97 -13.87 -10.13
CA TYR A 440 11.33 -14.14 -11.41
C TYR A 440 9.81 -14.16 -11.26
N ILE A 441 9.12 -13.28 -11.98
CA ILE A 441 7.67 -13.13 -11.94
C ILE A 441 7.07 -13.54 -13.28
N VAL A 442 6.05 -14.39 -13.24
CA VAL A 442 5.32 -14.84 -14.44
C VAL A 442 4.01 -14.09 -14.52
N LYS A 443 3.66 -13.62 -15.73
CA LYS A 443 2.36 -13.00 -15.99
C LYS A 443 1.20 -13.89 -15.52
N PRO A 444 0.24 -13.36 -14.75
CA PRO A 444 -0.91 -14.13 -14.29
C PRO A 444 -1.88 -14.41 -15.45
N THR A 445 -2.64 -15.50 -15.34
CA THR A 445 -3.64 -15.92 -16.35
C THR A 445 -4.83 -14.96 -16.45
N TYR A 446 -5.08 -14.18 -15.39
CA TYR A 446 -6.16 -13.20 -15.29
C TYR A 446 -5.59 -11.79 -15.17
N PRO A 447 -6.33 -10.75 -15.58
CA PRO A 447 -5.93 -9.38 -15.31
C PRO A 447 -5.72 -9.23 -13.79
N SER A 448 -4.51 -8.89 -13.41
CA SER A 448 -4.13 -8.67 -12.01
C SER A 448 -3.06 -7.59 -11.98
N THR A 449 -3.11 -6.77 -10.93
CA THR A 449 -2.08 -5.78 -10.68
C THR A 449 -0.98 -6.43 -9.84
N PHE A 450 0.28 -6.07 -10.10
CA PHE A 450 1.41 -6.56 -9.31
C PHE A 450 2.16 -5.38 -8.73
N HIS A 451 2.27 -5.38 -7.41
CA HIS A 451 2.93 -4.32 -6.67
C HIS A 451 4.13 -4.89 -5.94
N LEU A 452 5.12 -4.04 -5.74
CA LEU A 452 6.28 -4.29 -4.91
C LEU A 452 6.28 -3.32 -3.74
N THR A 453 6.65 -3.80 -2.56
CA THR A 453 7.07 -2.95 -1.45
C THR A 453 8.54 -3.18 -1.22
N ILE A 454 9.33 -2.14 -1.40
CA ILE A 454 10.78 -2.14 -1.22
C ILE A 454 11.09 -1.47 0.11
N ILE A 455 11.69 -2.23 1.02
CA ILE A 455 12.18 -1.74 2.30
C ILE A 455 13.69 -1.71 2.25
N SER A 456 14.28 -0.53 2.41
CA SER A 456 15.72 -0.34 2.46
C SER A 456 16.17 0.14 3.83
N ARG A 457 17.30 -0.38 4.31
CA ARG A 457 17.90 0.05 5.57
C ARG A 457 19.42 -0.05 5.52
N ARG A 458 20.07 0.75 6.36
CA ARG A 458 21.50 0.64 6.57
C ARG A 458 21.83 -0.66 7.30
N ARG A 459 22.88 -1.33 6.84
CA ARG A 459 23.48 -2.47 7.54
C ARG A 459 24.60 -1.95 8.44
N ILE A 460 24.52 -2.22 9.73
CA ILE A 460 25.58 -1.87 10.69
C ILE A 460 26.56 -3.05 10.74
N ASP A 461 27.58 -3.04 9.87
CA ASP A 461 28.74 -3.95 10.00
C ASP A 461 29.97 -3.13 10.48
N PRO A 462 30.49 -3.38 11.70
CA PRO A 462 31.64 -2.67 12.24
C PRO A 462 32.95 -2.90 11.47
N ARG A 463 32.99 -3.82 10.49
CA ARG A 463 34.18 -4.12 9.68
C ARG A 463 34.20 -3.40 8.31
N ILE A 464 33.16 -2.66 7.95
CA ILE A 464 33.02 -2.03 6.63
C ILE A 464 33.09 -0.50 6.78
N SER A 465 34.23 0.10 6.43
CA SER A 465 34.51 1.54 6.65
C SER A 465 34.03 2.46 5.52
N THR A 466 33.46 1.95 4.42
CA THR A 466 33.30 2.70 3.15
C THR A 466 31.87 3.03 2.73
N CYS A 467 30.84 2.80 3.56
CA CYS A 467 29.44 3.04 3.18
C CYS A 467 29.00 4.51 3.31
N HIS A 468 29.65 5.41 2.58
CA HIS A 468 29.24 6.82 2.50
C HIS A 468 28.19 7.00 1.40
N ASN A 469 26.93 7.29 1.79
CA ASN A 469 25.76 7.43 0.90
C ASN A 469 25.36 6.14 0.15
N PRO A 470 24.98 5.06 0.87
CA PRO A 470 24.56 3.82 0.25
C PRO A 470 23.37 4.00 -0.70
N GLN A 471 23.38 3.28 -1.83
CA GLN A 471 22.28 3.25 -2.79
C GLN A 471 21.92 1.83 -3.21
N TYR A 472 20.74 1.67 -3.80
CA TYR A 472 20.30 0.43 -4.43
C TYR A 472 19.62 0.68 -5.79
N ASN A 473 19.64 -0.37 -6.63
CA ASN A 473 19.02 -0.40 -7.93
C ASN A 473 18.01 -1.54 -8.00
N VAL A 474 16.85 -1.29 -8.61
CA VAL A 474 15.89 -2.32 -9.01
C VAL A 474 15.71 -2.23 -10.52
N SER A 475 16.10 -3.28 -11.23
CA SER A 475 15.94 -3.40 -12.67
C SER A 475 14.91 -4.47 -13.01
N PHE A 476 14.23 -4.28 -14.14
CA PHE A 476 13.23 -5.19 -14.67
C PHE A 476 13.63 -5.64 -16.06
N GLU A 477 13.94 -6.91 -16.20
CA GLU A 477 14.37 -7.49 -17.47
C GLU A 477 13.32 -8.47 -17.95
N ALA A 478 12.73 -8.20 -19.12
CA ALA A 478 11.94 -9.20 -19.81
C ALA A 478 12.87 -10.37 -20.17
N THR A 479 12.62 -11.52 -19.56
CA THR A 479 13.40 -12.72 -19.83
C THR A 479 12.68 -13.53 -20.87
N ASP A 480 13.37 -13.96 -21.93
CA ASP A 480 12.88 -15.07 -22.74
C ASP A 480 12.91 -16.34 -21.89
N ALA A 481 11.76 -17.01 -21.79
CA ALA A 481 11.54 -18.20 -21.00
C ALA A 481 12.31 -19.39 -21.58
N SER A 482 13.63 -19.35 -21.51
CA SER A 482 14.46 -20.54 -21.62
C SER A 482 14.97 -20.82 -20.21
N ILE A 483 14.29 -21.74 -19.52
CA ILE A 483 14.88 -22.40 -18.34
C ILE A 483 16.17 -23.04 -18.87
N LYS A 484 17.32 -22.45 -18.56
CA LYS A 484 18.61 -23.00 -18.95
C LYS A 484 19.00 -24.03 -17.90
N VAL A 485 18.92 -25.30 -18.27
CA VAL A 485 19.35 -26.39 -17.41
C VAL A 485 20.82 -26.66 -17.69
N LYS A 486 21.62 -26.73 -16.63
CA LYS A 486 23.03 -27.10 -16.72
C LYS A 486 23.14 -28.58 -16.39
N TYR A 487 23.63 -29.38 -17.32
CA TYR A 487 23.95 -30.78 -17.05
C TYR A 487 25.40 -31.09 -17.42
N ALA A 488 25.98 -32.06 -16.71
CA ALA A 488 27.31 -32.57 -16.98
C ALA A 488 27.23 -33.96 -17.61
N GLN A 489 27.85 -34.11 -18.79
CA GLN A 489 28.06 -35.40 -19.44
C GLN A 489 29.56 -35.57 -19.71
N ASN A 490 30.15 -36.67 -19.24
CA ASN A 490 31.59 -36.95 -19.38
C ASN A 490 32.49 -35.78 -18.92
N ASN A 491 32.18 -35.16 -17.79
CA ASN A 491 32.89 -34.00 -17.23
C ASN A 491 32.92 -32.73 -18.11
N LYS A 492 32.07 -32.62 -19.13
CA LYS A 492 31.81 -31.36 -19.83
C LYS A 492 30.44 -30.82 -19.43
N GLU A 493 30.40 -29.55 -19.03
CA GLU A 493 29.17 -28.84 -18.71
C GLU A 493 28.51 -28.33 -20.01
N VAL A 494 27.21 -28.59 -20.18
CA VAL A 494 26.43 -28.12 -21.32
C VAL A 494 25.18 -27.41 -20.81
N LEU A 495 24.86 -26.26 -21.42
CA LEU A 495 23.66 -25.46 -21.18
C LEU A 495 22.60 -25.83 -22.22
N CYS A 496 21.42 -26.22 -21.77
CA CYS A 496 20.33 -26.64 -22.65
C CYS A 496 19.02 -25.92 -22.32
N SER A 497 18.18 -25.72 -23.34
CA SER A 497 16.83 -25.17 -23.21
C SER A 497 15.84 -26.20 -22.63
N SER A 498 14.62 -25.76 -22.32
CA SER A 498 13.55 -26.66 -21.84
C SER A 498 13.14 -27.71 -22.87
N ASP A 499 13.26 -27.41 -24.17
CA ASP A 499 12.90 -28.31 -25.26
C ASP A 499 13.98 -29.37 -25.50
N ASP A 500 15.25 -28.98 -25.36
CA ASP A 500 16.39 -29.91 -25.37
C ASP A 500 16.28 -30.95 -24.24
N LEU A 501 15.77 -30.56 -23.07
CA LEU A 501 15.63 -31.45 -21.92
C LEU A 501 14.58 -32.56 -22.15
N LYS A 502 13.47 -32.22 -22.81
CA LYS A 502 12.44 -33.21 -23.20
C LYS A 502 13.01 -34.24 -24.15
N ASP A 503 13.75 -33.79 -25.16
CA ASP A 503 14.35 -34.64 -26.18
C ASP A 503 15.44 -35.57 -25.60
N ILE A 504 16.22 -35.07 -24.62
CA ILE A 504 17.20 -35.88 -23.86
C ILE A 504 16.51 -36.93 -22.98
N LEU A 505 15.43 -36.59 -22.28
CA LEU A 505 14.68 -37.51 -21.41
C LEU A 505 13.94 -38.59 -22.21
N GLU A 506 13.53 -38.29 -23.44
CA GLU A 506 12.97 -39.28 -24.35
C GLU A 506 14.04 -40.23 -24.91
N LYS A 507 15.21 -39.70 -25.29
CA LYS A 507 16.36 -40.50 -25.75
C LYS A 507 16.97 -41.36 -24.64
N SER A 508 16.99 -40.90 -23.39
CA SER A 508 17.55 -41.65 -22.25
C SER A 508 16.72 -42.86 -21.80
N LYS A 509 15.47 -43.01 -22.28
CA LYS A 509 14.67 -44.23 -22.07
C LYS A 509 15.21 -45.45 -22.81
N SER A 510 16.15 -45.26 -23.74
CA SER A 510 16.65 -46.30 -24.66
C SER A 510 18.08 -46.78 -24.40
N ILE A 511 18.80 -46.25 -23.39
CA ILE A 511 20.21 -46.58 -23.12
C ILE A 511 20.46 -46.82 -21.62
N GLN A 512 21.42 -47.72 -21.30
CA GLN A 512 21.89 -48.11 -19.96
C GLN A 512 22.09 -46.95 -18.95
N PRO A 513 22.06 -47.21 -17.63
CA PRO A 513 22.06 -46.16 -16.60
C PRO A 513 23.30 -45.26 -16.69
N VAL A 514 23.09 -44.03 -17.16
CA VAL A 514 24.08 -42.95 -17.15
C VAL A 514 23.84 -42.10 -15.89
N ASN A 515 24.90 -41.83 -15.12
CA ASN A 515 24.82 -40.91 -13.99
C ASN A 515 24.70 -39.47 -14.50
N PHE A 516 23.51 -38.87 -14.38
CA PHE A 516 23.30 -37.45 -14.67
C PHE A 516 23.43 -36.60 -13.41
N ARG A 517 24.06 -35.44 -13.57
CA ARG A 517 24.01 -34.35 -12.59
C ARG A 517 23.22 -33.21 -13.23
N ILE A 518 22.01 -32.97 -12.72
CA ILE A 518 21.13 -31.91 -13.19
C ILE A 518 21.18 -30.79 -12.15
N SER A 519 21.58 -29.59 -12.59
CA SER A 519 21.50 -28.38 -11.80
C SER A 519 20.55 -27.42 -12.50
N PHE A 520 19.47 -27.04 -11.82
CA PHE A 520 18.56 -26.00 -12.31
C PHE A 520 19.22 -24.66 -12.08
N VAL A 521 19.45 -23.90 -13.15
CA VAL A 521 19.77 -22.47 -13.04
C VAL A 521 18.43 -21.73 -13.02
N LEU A 522 17.69 -21.89 -11.93
CA LEU A 522 16.82 -20.80 -11.49
C LEU A 522 17.74 -19.78 -10.83
N GLY A 523 17.49 -18.49 -10.95
CA GLY A 523 18.38 -17.40 -10.53
C GLY A 523 18.75 -17.32 -9.03
N TYR A 524 18.65 -18.41 -8.28
CA TYR A 524 19.20 -18.63 -6.96
C TYR A 524 20.48 -19.48 -7.08
N GLU A 525 21.36 -19.44 -6.08
CA GLU A 525 22.61 -20.22 -6.05
C GLU A 525 22.45 -21.70 -6.50
N LEU A 526 23.53 -22.23 -7.08
CA LEU A 526 23.67 -23.60 -7.56
C LEU A 526 23.22 -24.63 -6.51
N ALA A 527 22.08 -25.28 -6.73
CA ALA A 527 21.72 -26.50 -6.03
C ALA A 527 22.54 -27.68 -6.61
N GLU A 528 23.48 -28.22 -5.82
CA GLU A 528 24.13 -29.51 -6.10
C GLU A 528 23.18 -30.67 -5.75
N ILE A 529 22.63 -31.35 -6.75
CA ILE A 529 22.02 -32.67 -6.55
C ILE A 529 23.16 -33.71 -6.49
N LYS A 530 23.45 -34.23 -5.30
CA LYS A 530 24.35 -35.38 -5.10
C LYS A 530 23.53 -36.68 -5.13
N LYS A 531 23.43 -37.26 -6.33
CA LYS A 531 22.82 -38.56 -6.70
C LYS A 531 21.29 -38.57 -6.87
N CYS A 532 20.85 -38.73 -8.13
CA CYS A 532 19.63 -39.47 -8.45
C CYS A 532 19.97 -40.97 -8.39
N ARG A 533 19.15 -41.77 -7.70
CA ARG A 533 19.19 -43.24 -7.75
C ARG A 533 18.12 -43.76 -8.68
#